data_AF-A0A166DD02-F1
#
_entry.id   AF-A0A166DD02-F1
#
_cell.length_a   1.000
_cell.length_b   1.000
_cell.length_c   1.000
_cell.angle_alpha   90.00
_cell.angle_beta   90.00
_cell.angle_gamma   90.00
#
_symmetry.space_group_name_H-M   'P 1'
#
loop_
_entity.id
_entity.type
_entity.pdbx_description
1 polymer ?
#
loop_
_entity_poly.entity_id
_entity_poly.type
_entity_poly.pdbx_seq_one_letter_code
_entity_poly.pdbx_strand_id
1 'polypeptide(L)' 'MECEERILIDIEKLDESFKEIKSIKFTAEEEEIIERAKSYKEDCKYYLKKGDEISSFGCITYAHGLIDAIKLNHSIN' A
#
# COMPACT_ATOMS: atom_id res chain seq x y z
N MET A 1 -1.97 9.16 19.39
CA MET A 1 -2.16 9.04 17.93
C MET A 1 -3.44 8.26 17.76
N GLU A 2 -4.48 8.92 17.26
CA GLU A 2 -5.74 8.26 16.95
C GLU A 2 -5.53 7.29 15.78
N CYS A 3 -6.38 6.25 15.66
CA CYS A 3 -6.20 5.21 14.66
C CYS A 3 -6.27 5.77 13.23
N GLU A 4 -7.23 6.66 12.95
CA GLU A 4 -7.34 7.39 11.70
C GLU A 4 -6.05 8.15 11.30
N GLU A 5 -5.45 8.89 12.23
CA GLU A 5 -4.21 9.63 11.98
C GLU A 5 -3.06 8.70 11.57
N ARG A 6 -2.97 7.52 12.20
CA ARG A 6 -1.98 6.50 11.82
C ARG A 6 -2.21 5.97 10.41
N ILE A 7 -3.46 5.70 10.05
CA ILE A 7 -3.83 5.19 8.73
C ILE A 7 -3.48 6.21 7.64
N LEU A 8 -3.74 7.50 7.87
CA LEU A 8 -3.38 8.57 6.93
C LEU A 8 -1.86 8.62 6.69
N ILE A 9 -1.06 8.54 7.75
CA ILE A 9 0.40 8.45 7.65
C ILE A 9 0.83 7.20 6.85
N ASP A 10 0.17 6.05 7.05
CA ASP A 10 0.50 4.83 6.32
C ASP A 10 0.13 4.90 4.83
N ILE A 11 -0.94 5.63 4.47
CA ILE A 11 -1.28 5.92 3.08
C ILE A 11 -0.17 6.74 2.41
N GLU A 12 0.35 7.77 3.10
CA GLU A 12 1.43 8.61 2.58
C GLU A 12 2.73 7.82 2.39
N LYS A 13 3.11 6.97 3.36
CA LYS A 13 4.27 6.09 3.25
C LYS A 13 4.15 5.09 2.10
N LEU A 14 2.95 4.58 1.84
CA LEU A 14 2.72 3.69 0.71
C LEU A 14 2.93 4.44 -0.62
N ASP A 15 2.52 5.71 -0.70
CA ASP A 15 2.78 6.57 -1.86
C ASP A 15 4.26 6.81 -2.10
N GLU A 16 5.06 6.95 -1.03
CA GLU A 16 6.51 7.02 -1.13
C GLU A 16 7.09 5.72 -1.67
N SER A 17 6.64 4.58 -1.16
CA SER A 17 7.07 3.24 -1.61
C SER A 17 6.76 3.01 -3.10
N PHE A 18 5.60 3.46 -3.58
CA PHE A 18 5.28 3.40 -5.03
C PHE A 18 6.21 4.26 -5.88
N LYS A 19 6.69 5.40 -5.37
CA LYS A 19 7.65 6.25 -6.10
C LYS A 19 9.01 5.60 -6.18
N GLU A 20 9.46 4.96 -5.11
CA GLU A 20 10.75 4.26 -5.04
C GLU A 20 10.84 3.16 -6.09
N ILE A 21 9.74 2.43 -6.32
CA ILE A 21 9.73 1.31 -7.26
C ILE A 21 9.44 1.71 -8.72
N LYS A 22 9.07 2.97 -8.99
CA LYS A 22 8.57 3.42 -10.31
C LYS A 22 9.54 3.24 -11.48
N SER A 23 10.85 3.22 -11.22
CA SER A 23 11.90 3.12 -12.26
C SER A 23 12.35 1.69 -12.58
N ILE A 24 11.75 0.69 -11.92
CA ILE A 24 12.09 -0.72 -12.08
C ILE A 24 11.31 -1.31 -13.26
N LYS A 25 11.88 -2.33 -13.90
CA LYS A 25 11.14 -3.19 -14.84
C LYS A 25 10.54 -4.36 -14.07
N PHE A 26 9.22 -4.48 -14.15
CA PHE A 26 8.47 -5.55 -13.51
C PHE A 26 8.11 -6.64 -14.50
N THR A 27 7.93 -7.85 -13.99
CA THR A 27 7.22 -8.93 -14.68
C THR A 27 5.71 -8.65 -14.70
N ALA A 28 4.96 -9.36 -15.55
CA ALA A 28 3.51 -9.19 -15.61
C ALA A 28 2.83 -9.54 -14.27
N GLU A 29 3.34 -10.55 -13.58
CA GLU A 29 2.86 -10.97 -12.25
C GLU A 29 3.13 -9.89 -11.18
N GLU A 30 4.29 -9.23 -11.25
CA GLU A 30 4.62 -8.11 -10.35
C GLU A 30 3.77 -6.86 -10.64
N GLU A 31 3.48 -6.57 -11.91
CA GLU A 31 2.55 -5.49 -12.28
C GLU A 31 1.15 -5.76 -11.70
N GLU A 32 0.66 -6.99 -11.76
CA GLU A 32 -0.62 -7.38 -11.14
C GLU A 32 -0.59 -7.20 -9.61
N ILE A 33 0.51 -7.57 -8.95
CA ILE A 33 0.70 -7.33 -7.51
C ILE A 33 0.64 -5.84 -7.18
N ILE A 34 1.33 -5.00 -7.96
CA ILE A 34 1.35 -3.55 -7.78
C ILE A 34 -0.03 -2.93 -8.00
N GLU A 35 -0.78 -3.35 -9.01
CA GLU A 35 -2.17 -2.90 -9.22
C GLU A 35 -3.10 -3.35 -8.10
N ARG A 36 -2.89 -4.54 -7.55
CA ARG A 36 -3.65 -4.99 -6.38
C ARG A 36 -3.33 -4.15 -5.15
N ALA A 37 -2.07 -3.81 -4.90
CA ALA A 37 -1.70 -2.90 -3.82
C ALA A 37 -2.36 -1.51 -3.95
N LYS A 38 -2.42 -0.95 -5.17
CA LYS A 38 -3.15 0.30 -5.44
C LYS A 38 -4.64 0.16 -5.16
N SER A 39 -5.24 -0.96 -5.55
CA SER A 39 -6.67 -1.23 -5.28
C SER A 39 -6.94 -1.26 -3.77
N TYR A 40 -6.11 -1.96 -2.99
CA TYR A 40 -6.25 -2.00 -1.53
C TYR A 40 -5.99 -0.63 -0.86
N LYS A 41 -5.15 0.23 -1.44
CA LYS A 41 -5.01 1.61 -0.98
C LYS A 41 -6.31 2.41 -1.16
N GLU A 42 -7.01 2.22 -2.28
CA GLU A 42 -8.31 2.88 -2.51
C GLU A 42 -9.40 2.30 -1.60
N ASP A 43 -9.38 0.98 -1.33
CA ASP A 43 -10.27 0.35 -0.35
C ASP A 43 -10.02 0.89 1.05
N CYS A 44 -8.76 1.07 1.46
CA CYS A 44 -8.40 1.72 2.72
C CYS A 44 -9.05 3.10 2.84
N LYS A 45 -8.90 3.96 1.83
CA LYS A 45 -9.54 5.29 1.81
C LYS A 45 -11.07 5.21 1.88
N TYR A 46 -11.65 4.23 1.21
CA TYR A 46 -13.09 3.99 1.23
C TYR A 46 -13.58 3.64 2.64
N TYR A 47 -12.96 2.66 3.31
CA TYR A 47 -13.34 2.24 4.66
C TYR A 47 -13.06 3.32 5.71
N LEU A 48 -11.96 4.06 5.58
CA LEU A 48 -11.65 5.17 6.47
C LEU A 48 -12.74 6.25 6.40
N LYS A 49 -13.17 6.63 5.18
CA LYS A 49 -14.26 7.59 4.99
C LYS A 49 -15.60 7.11 5.57
N LYS A 50 -15.78 5.81 5.75
CA LYS A 50 -16.96 5.20 6.37
C LYS A 50 -16.86 5.09 7.90
N GLY A 51 -15.70 5.44 8.49
CA GLY A 51 -15.41 5.24 9.91
C GLY A 51 -15.09 3.80 10.28
N ASP A 52 -14.85 2.93 9.30
CA ASP A 52 -14.42 1.54 9.54
C ASP A 52 -12.89 1.48 9.56
N GLU A 53 -12.31 1.86 10.70
CA GLU A 53 -10.87 1.92 10.90
C GLU A 53 -10.20 0.54 10.85
N ILE A 54 -10.90 -0.53 11.27
CA ILE A 54 -10.35 -1.90 11.29
C ILE A 54 -10.17 -2.40 9.86
N SER A 55 -11.22 -2.32 9.03
CA SER A 55 -11.13 -2.71 7.63
C SER A 55 -10.14 -1.83 6.87
N SER A 56 -10.12 -0.53 7.16
CA SER A 56 -9.16 0.41 6.58
C SER A 56 -7.70 0.05 6.90
N PHE A 57 -7.41 -0.23 8.17
CA PHE A 57 -6.09 -0.65 8.63
C PHE A 57 -5.67 -1.99 8.01
N GLY A 58 -6.60 -2.95 7.90
CA GLY A 58 -6.36 -4.21 7.20
C GLY A 58 -5.99 -4.01 5.73
N CYS A 59 -6.68 -3.10 5.04
CA CYS A 59 -6.40 -2.81 3.63
C CYS A 59 -5.01 -2.18 3.44
N ILE A 60 -4.66 -1.18 4.25
CA ILE A 60 -3.36 -0.49 4.08
C ILE A 60 -2.18 -1.38 4.45
N THR A 61 -2.29 -2.19 5.50
CA THR A 61 -1.24 -3.13 5.90
C THR A 61 -1.03 -4.22 4.85
N TYR A 62 -2.10 -4.72 4.23
CA TYR A 62 -2.00 -5.66 3.12
C TYR A 62 -1.32 -5.03 1.90
N ALA A 63 -1.66 -3.79 1.54
CA ALA A 63 -1.02 -3.08 0.45
C ALA A 63 0.49 -2.85 0.70
N HIS A 64 0.88 -2.48 1.92
CA HIS A 64 2.29 -2.39 2.31
C HIS A 64 3.00 -3.74 2.15
N GLY A 65 2.42 -4.84 2.65
CA GLY A 65 3.02 -6.16 2.54
C GLY A 65 3.26 -6.61 1.08
N LEU A 66 2.36 -6.25 0.16
CA LEU A 66 2.56 -6.51 -1.27
C LEU A 66 3.74 -5.72 -1.84
N ILE A 67 3.87 -4.44 -1.49
CA ILE A 67 4.95 -3.58 -2.01
C ILE A 67 6.29 -3.90 -1.36
N ASP A 68 6.32 -4.23 -0.07
CA ASP A 68 7.53 -4.69 0.61
C ASP A 68 8.07 -5.97 -0.04
N ALA A 69 7.20 -6.90 -0.43
CA ALA A 69 7.61 -8.11 -1.15
C ALA A 69 8.27 -7.77 -2.50
N ILE A 70 7.72 -6.79 -3.25
CA ILE A 70 8.33 -6.29 -4.49
C ILE A 70 9.69 -5.65 -4.19
N LYS A 71 9.78 -4.78 -3.18
CA LYS A 71 11.03 -4.12 -2.79
C LYS A 71 12.12 -5.14 -2.42
N LEU A 72 11.77 -6.17 -1.64
CA LEU A 72 12.70 -7.24 -1.26
C LEU A 72 13.20 -8.03 -2.47
N ASN A 73 12.32 -8.39 -3.40
CA ASN A 73 12.70 -9.12 -4.61
C ASN A 73 13.64 -8.30 -5.51
N HIS A 74 13.52 -6.96 -5.50
CA HIS A 74 14.38 -6.05 -6.26
C HIS A 74 15.55 -5.46 -5.44
N SER A 75 15.76 -5.94 -4.20
CA SER A 75 16.82 -5.47 -3.29
C SER A 75 16.79 -3.95 -3.02
N ILE A 76 15.60 -3.39 -2.88
CA ILE A 76 15.36 -1.97 -2.58
C ILE A 76 15.03 -1.83 -1.09
N ASN A 77 15.78 -0.98 -0.40
CA ASN A 77 15.58 -0.64 1.02
C ASN A 77 14.86 0.69 1.14
#